data_AF-A0A7K1SSF9-F1
#
_entry.id   AF-A0A7K1SSF9-F1
#
_cell.length_a   1.000
_cell.length_b   1.000
_cell.length_c   1.000
_cell.angle_alpha   90.00
_cell.angle_beta   90.00
_cell.angle_gamma   90.00
#
_symmetry.space_group_name_H-M   'P 1'
#
loop_
_entity.id
_entity.type
_entity.pdbx_description
1 polymer ?
#
loop_
_entity_poly.entity_id
_entity_poly.type
_entity_poly.pdbx_seq_one_letter_code
_entity_poly.pdbx_strand_id
1 'polypeptide(L)'
;MKNAVIFGIVIGVLSGLWILMMHLLGYTVFKSTSSIEYVSALIPIIGLYFGVRRYRNVENGGNITFFEALQESFKILIAGGIVAVAFAILYINYIEKGSIADFSGKIFGALLVGVIAALAVSLLMMTDSRRVDTKQS
;
A
#
# COMPACT_ATOMS: atom_id res chain seq x y z
N MET A 1 -14.92 3.20 -6.37
CA MET A 1 -14.61 2.95 -4.93
C MET A 1 -14.52 1.46 -4.60
N LYS A 2 -15.40 0.60 -5.14
CA LYS A 2 -15.35 -0.85 -4.86
C LYS A 2 -13.98 -1.48 -5.17
N ASN A 3 -13.36 -1.11 -6.29
CA ASN A 3 -12.01 -1.54 -6.65
C ASN A 3 -10.97 -1.13 -5.60
N ALA A 4 -10.90 0.17 -5.28
CA ALA A 4 -9.97 0.67 -4.27
C ALA A 4 -10.05 -0.07 -2.93
N VAL A 5 -11.27 -0.32 -2.45
CA VAL A 5 -11.49 -1.03 -1.17
C VAL A 5 -11.01 -2.48 -1.25
N ILE A 6 -11.32 -3.19 -2.34
CA ILE A 6 -10.91 -4.59 -2.51
C ILE A 6 -9.37 -4.69 -2.50
N PHE A 7 -8.70 -3.91 -3.35
CA PHE A 7 -7.24 -3.94 -3.42
C PHE A 7 -6.59 -3.43 -2.13
N GLY A 8 -7.20 -2.44 -1.47
CA GLY A 8 -6.77 -1.99 -0.16
C GLY A 8 -6.83 -3.10 0.89
N ILE A 9 -7.96 -3.80 1.02
CA ILE A 9 -8.11 -4.92 1.95
C ILE A 9 -7.09 -6.02 1.65
N VAL A 10 -6.88 -6.37 0.38
CA VAL A 10 -5.88 -7.37 -0.02
C VAL A 10 -4.47 -6.96 0.43
N ILE A 11 -4.06 -5.71 0.18
CA ILE A 11 -2.77 -5.19 0.63
C ILE A 11 -2.65 -5.25 2.16
N GLY A 12 -3.70 -4.82 2.87
CA GLY A 12 -3.71 -4.77 4.33
C GLY A 12 -3.61 -6.16 4.97
N VAL A 13 -4.38 -7.13 4.45
CA VAL A 13 -4.35 -8.53 4.92
C VAL A 13 -3.00 -9.17 4.61
N LEU A 14 -2.46 -9.00 3.39
CA LEU A 14 -1.14 -9.53 3.05
C LEU A 14 -0.03 -8.93 3.93
N SER A 15 -0.12 -7.63 4.23
CA SER A 15 0.81 -6.96 5.14
C SER A 15 0.70 -7.51 6.57
N GLY A 16 -0.52 -7.73 7.07
CA GLY A 16 -0.75 -8.33 8.39
C GLY A 16 -0.25 -9.78 8.48
N LEU A 17 -0.50 -10.59 7.45
CA LEU A 17 0.01 -11.95 7.35
C LEU A 17 1.54 -11.98 7.29
N TRP A 18 2.15 -11.02 6.59
CA TRP A 18 3.61 -10.90 6.54
C TRP A 18 4.21 -10.67 7.94
N ILE A 19 3.60 -9.80 8.75
CA ILE A 19 4.01 -9.56 10.15
C ILE A 19 3.96 -10.88 10.96
N LEU A 20 2.88 -11.65 10.83
CA LEU A 20 2.75 -12.94 11.53
C LEU A 20 3.77 -13.97 11.04
N MET A 21 4.02 -14.02 9.73
CA MET A 21 4.99 -14.95 9.15
C MET A 21 6.40 -14.62 9.63
N MET A 22 6.77 -13.34 9.70
CA MET A 22 8.04 -12.88 10.25
C MET A 22 8.22 -13.29 11.72
N HIS A 23 7.15 -13.18 12.52
CA HIS A 23 7.15 -13.65 13.89
C HIS A 23 7.37 -15.17 14.00
N LEU A 24 6.67 -15.96 13.18
CA LEU A 24 6.82 -17.43 13.15
C LEU A 24 8.24 -17.86 12.74
N LEU A 25 8.90 -17.08 11.91
CA LEU A 25 10.30 -17.29 11.52
C LEU A 25 11.31 -16.81 12.59
N GLY A 26 10.83 -16.30 13.73
CA GLY A 26 11.66 -15.86 14.85
C GLY A 26 12.21 -14.43 14.74
N TYR A 27 11.75 -13.64 13.77
CA TYR A 27 12.16 -12.24 13.63
C TYR A 27 11.34 -11.30 14.53
N THR A 28 12.01 -10.35 15.16
CA THR A 28 11.38 -9.27 15.93
C THR A 28 11.05 -8.10 15.01
N VAL A 29 9.78 -8.04 14.59
CA VAL A 29 9.29 -7.15 13.52
C VAL A 29 9.33 -5.68 13.91
N PHE A 30 9.47 -5.33 15.19
CA PHE A 30 9.53 -3.91 15.61
C PHE A 30 10.85 -3.51 16.29
N LYS A 31 11.67 -4.46 16.76
CA LYS A 31 12.92 -4.16 17.50
C LYS A 31 14.21 -4.17 16.69
N SER A 32 14.27 -4.90 15.58
CA SER A 32 15.51 -5.02 14.78
C SER A 32 15.25 -4.76 13.31
N THR A 33 16.18 -4.08 12.64
CA THR A 33 16.11 -3.81 11.20
C THR A 33 16.69 -5.00 10.44
N SER A 34 15.85 -6.00 10.15
CA SER A 34 16.23 -7.09 9.26
C SER A 34 15.98 -6.69 7.80
N SER A 35 16.94 -6.93 6.91
CA SER A 35 16.82 -6.57 5.48
C SER A 35 15.58 -7.18 4.81
N ILE A 36 15.07 -8.29 5.35
CA ILE A 36 13.88 -8.97 4.84
C ILE A 36 12.59 -8.19 5.12
N GLU A 37 12.59 -7.25 6.09
CA GLU A 37 11.44 -6.39 6.35
C GLU A 37 11.15 -5.45 5.17
N TYR A 38 12.20 -5.02 4.45
CA TYR A 38 12.03 -4.17 3.26
C TYR A 38 11.32 -4.91 2.11
N VAL A 39 11.29 -6.24 2.11
CA VAL A 39 10.53 -7.04 1.13
C VAL A 39 9.03 -6.77 1.26
N SER A 40 8.55 -6.40 2.46
CA SER A 40 7.16 -6.01 2.67
C SER A 40 6.73 -4.79 1.84
N ALA A 41 7.67 -3.93 1.43
CA ALA A 41 7.40 -2.80 0.54
C ALA A 41 6.90 -3.25 -0.86
N LEU A 42 7.19 -4.49 -1.28
CA LEU A 42 6.69 -5.02 -2.53
C LEU A 42 5.16 -5.23 -2.50
N ILE A 43 4.59 -5.52 -1.33
CA ILE A 43 3.14 -5.76 -1.17
C ILE A 43 2.32 -4.54 -1.63
N PRO A 44 2.53 -3.32 -1.08
CA PRO A 44 1.81 -2.14 -1.55
C PRO A 44 2.17 -1.76 -2.99
N ILE A 45 3.42 -1.93 -3.44
CA ILE A 45 3.82 -1.61 -4.83
C ILE A 45 3.04 -2.47 -5.83
N ILE A 46 3.05 -3.79 -5.63
CA ILE A 46 2.37 -4.75 -6.50
C ILE A 46 0.85 -4.55 -6.43
N GLY A 47 0.32 -4.41 -5.21
CA GLY A 47 -1.11 -4.21 -4.98
C GLY A 47 -1.63 -2.92 -5.63
N LEU A 48 -0.87 -1.81 -5.51
CA LEU A 48 -1.21 -0.56 -6.17
C LEU A 48 -1.17 -0.69 -7.70
N TYR A 49 -0.11 -1.28 -8.24
CA TYR A 49 0.02 -1.49 -9.68
C TYR A 49 -1.19 -2.23 -10.24
N PHE A 50 -1.58 -3.37 -9.66
CA PHE A 50 -2.72 -4.13 -10.13
C PHE A 50 -4.06 -3.42 -9.87
N GLY A 51 -4.22 -2.76 -8.74
CA GLY A 51 -5.43 -2.02 -8.40
C GLY A 51 -5.70 -0.85 -9.36
N VAL A 52 -4.68 -0.04 -9.64
CA VAL A 52 -4.77 1.09 -10.58
C VAL A 52 -4.90 0.58 -12.01
N ARG A 53 -4.19 -0.48 -12.40
CA ARG A 53 -4.34 -1.10 -13.73
C ARG A 53 -5.75 -1.62 -13.97
N ARG A 54 -6.37 -2.25 -12.96
CA ARG A 54 -7.75 -2.73 -13.03
C ARG A 54 -8.75 -1.59 -13.13
N TYR A 55 -8.53 -0.51 -12.37
CA TYR A 55 -9.32 0.72 -12.47
C TYR A 55 -9.26 1.31 -13.88
N ARG A 56 -8.05 1.50 -14.43
CA ARG A 56 -7.85 1.99 -15.79
C ARG A 56 -8.60 1.15 -16.82
N ASN A 57 -8.39 -0.17 -16.80
CA ASN A 57 -8.86 -1.04 -17.89
C ASN A 57 -10.38 -1.30 -17.87
N VAL A 58 -11.04 -1.18 -16.71
CA VAL A 58 -12.44 -1.61 -16.57
C VAL A 58 -13.37 -0.49 -16.12
N GLU A 59 -12.91 0.43 -15.27
CA GLU A 59 -13.74 1.55 -14.83
C GLU A 59 -13.54 2.79 -15.73
N ASN A 60 -12.36 2.94 -16.33
CA ASN A 60 -11.96 4.14 -17.06
C ASN A 60 -11.71 3.90 -18.56
N GLY A 61 -12.20 2.78 -19.11
CA GLY A 61 -12.19 2.51 -20.55
C GLY A 61 -10.79 2.43 -21.19
N GLY A 62 -9.75 2.14 -20.38
CA GLY A 62 -8.36 2.04 -20.83
C GLY A 62 -7.57 3.34 -20.76
N ASN A 63 -8.20 4.48 -20.47
CA ASN A 63 -7.54 5.79 -20.39
C ASN A 63 -7.57 6.35 -18.98
N ILE A 64 -6.44 6.86 -18.50
CA ILE A 64 -6.36 7.43 -17.15
C ILE A 64 -5.35 8.58 -17.13
N THR A 65 -5.73 9.68 -16.48
CA THR A 65 -4.81 10.81 -16.23
C THR A 65 -3.94 10.53 -15.01
N PHE A 66 -2.86 11.30 -14.84
CA PHE A 66 -2.00 11.19 -13.67
C PHE A 66 -2.77 11.40 -12.36
N PHE A 67 -3.59 12.45 -12.27
CA PHE A 67 -4.33 12.75 -11.06
C PHE A 67 -5.39 11.70 -10.74
N GLU A 68 -6.06 11.14 -11.74
CA GLU A 68 -7.01 10.04 -11.53
C GLU A 68 -6.32 8.78 -10.99
N ALA A 69 -5.17 8.42 -11.56
CA ALA A 69 -4.36 7.30 -11.08
C ALA A 69 -3.84 7.56 -9.66
N LEU A 70 -3.45 8.79 -9.35
CA LEU A 70 -2.96 9.20 -8.03
C LEU A 70 -4.08 9.16 -6.99
N GLN A 71 -5.25 9.69 -7.31
CA GLN A 71 -6.43 9.64 -6.45
C GLN A 71 -6.85 8.19 -6.16
N GLU A 72 -6.87 7.32 -7.17
CA GLU A 72 -7.21 5.91 -6.95
C GLU A 72 -6.14 5.20 -6.10
N SER A 73 -4.86 5.50 -6.34
CA SER A 73 -3.75 4.99 -5.51
C SER A 73 -3.91 5.37 -4.04
N PHE A 74 -4.26 6.63 -3.75
CA PHE A 74 -4.51 7.07 -2.38
C PHE A 74 -5.72 6.38 -1.74
N LYS A 75 -6.81 6.17 -2.48
CA LYS A 75 -7.98 5.43 -1.95
C LYS A 75 -7.58 3.99 -1.57
N ILE A 76 -6.78 3.32 -2.41
CA ILE A 76 -6.25 1.98 -2.12
C ILE A 76 -5.35 2.01 -0.88
N LEU A 77 -4.42 2.95 -0.80
CA LEU A 77 -3.50 3.11 0.34
C LEU A 77 -4.22 3.39 1.64
N ILE A 78 -5.24 4.24 1.64
CA ILE A 78 -6.02 4.55 2.85
C ILE A 78 -6.75 3.30 3.33
N ALA A 79 -7.44 2.59 2.42
CA ALA A 79 -8.15 1.37 2.75
C ALA A 79 -7.19 0.27 3.29
N GLY A 80 -6.06 0.06 2.62
CA GLY A 80 -5.07 -0.92 3.06
C GLY A 80 -4.31 -0.51 4.31
N GLY A 81 -4.02 0.78 4.46
CA GLY A 81 -3.35 1.35 5.62
C GLY A 81 -4.15 1.18 6.90
N ILE A 82 -5.47 1.42 6.86
CA ILE A 82 -6.36 1.19 8.01
C ILE A 82 -6.28 -0.28 8.46
N VAL A 83 -6.39 -1.22 7.50
CA VAL A 83 -6.35 -2.66 7.80
C VAL A 83 -4.96 -3.07 8.33
N ALA A 84 -3.89 -2.63 7.69
CA ALA A 84 -2.52 -2.95 8.10
C ALA A 84 -2.19 -2.39 9.49
N VAL A 85 -2.58 -1.15 9.79
CA VAL A 85 -2.41 -0.53 11.11
C VAL A 85 -3.21 -1.29 12.16
N ALA A 86 -4.46 -1.70 11.87
CA ALA A 86 -5.24 -2.51 12.80
C ALA A 86 -4.54 -3.84 13.14
N PHE A 87 -4.03 -4.56 12.13
CA PHE A 87 -3.25 -5.78 12.34
C PHE A 87 -1.99 -5.52 13.18
N ALA A 88 -1.26 -4.45 12.88
CA ALA A 88 -0.03 -4.13 13.60
C ALA A 88 -0.29 -3.71 15.06
N ILE A 89 -1.38 -2.97 15.34
CA ILE A 89 -1.83 -2.66 16.71
C ILE A 89 -2.15 -3.96 17.47
N LEU A 90 -2.90 -4.88 16.87
CA LEU A 90 -3.21 -6.16 17.50
C LEU A 90 -1.93 -6.95 17.77
N TYR A 91 -1.02 -7.02 16.80
CA TYR A 91 0.24 -7.72 16.95
C TYR A 91 1.10 -7.16 18.08
N ILE A 92 1.25 -5.83 18.18
CA ILE A 92 2.05 -5.22 19.25
C ILE A 92 1.44 -5.46 20.63
N ASN A 93 0.12 -5.34 20.76
CA ASN A 93 -0.55 -5.48 22.05
C ASN A 93 -0.57 -6.94 22.54
N TYR A 94 -0.78 -7.90 21.66
CA TYR A 94 -0.99 -9.30 22.04
C TYR A 94 0.27 -10.18 21.93
N ILE A 95 1.23 -9.82 21.07
CA ILE A 95 2.39 -10.69 20.75
C ILE A 95 3.70 -10.07 21.23
N GLU A 96 4.13 -8.92 20.67
CA GLU A 96 5.51 -8.43 20.88
C GLU A 96 5.66 -7.54 22.13
N LYS A 97 4.56 -7.05 22.72
CA LYS A 97 4.55 -6.07 23.83
C LYS A 97 5.58 -4.95 23.65
N GLY A 98 5.65 -4.44 22.41
CA GLY A 98 6.64 -3.45 21.97
C GLY A 98 6.31 -2.01 22.39
N SER A 99 7.26 -1.09 22.16
CA SER A 99 7.08 0.34 22.39
C SER A 99 6.31 1.01 21.25
N ILE A 100 5.48 2.01 21.57
CA ILE A 100 4.75 2.84 20.61
C ILE A 100 5.74 3.62 19.70
N ALA A 101 6.93 3.95 20.20
CA ALA A 101 7.93 4.71 19.44
C ALA A 101 8.51 3.91 18.25
N ASP A 102 8.83 2.63 18.45
CA ASP A 102 9.35 1.78 17.38
C ASP A 102 8.27 1.51 16.32
N PHE A 103 7.02 1.37 16.77
CA PHE A 103 5.85 1.21 15.92
C PHE A 103 5.60 2.42 15.02
N SER A 104 5.61 3.63 15.59
CA SER A 104 5.31 4.86 14.84
C SER A 104 6.34 5.13 13.75
N GLY A 105 7.62 4.85 14.00
CA GLY A 105 8.68 4.94 13.01
C GLY A 105 8.45 4.01 11.81
N LYS A 106 8.06 2.75 12.05
CA LYS A 106 7.80 1.78 10.98
C LYS A 106 6.53 2.12 10.18
N ILE A 107 5.46 2.58 10.82
CA ILE A 107 4.26 3.06 10.11
C ILE A 107 4.60 4.25 9.22
N PHE A 108 5.35 5.22 9.75
CA PHE A 108 5.73 6.39 8.99
C PHE A 108 6.59 6.02 7.76
N GLY A 109 7.54 5.10 7.93
CA GLY A 109 8.33 4.55 6.83
C GLY A 109 7.46 3.86 5.77
N ALA A 110 6.52 3.01 6.20
CA ALA A 110 5.59 2.34 5.30
C ALA A 110 4.69 3.32 4.55
N LEU A 111 4.23 4.39 5.22
CA LEU A 111 3.44 5.45 4.60
C LEU A 111 4.25 6.18 3.52
N LEU A 112 5.50 6.55 3.81
CA LEU A 112 6.38 7.21 2.85
C LEU A 112 6.62 6.34 1.61
N VAL A 113 6.90 5.05 1.82
CA VAL A 113 7.03 4.06 0.74
C VAL A 113 5.74 3.98 -0.08
N GLY A 114 4.58 3.94 0.58
CA GLY A 114 3.27 3.94 -0.07
C GLY A 114 3.07 5.17 -0.96
N VAL A 115 3.39 6.37 -0.46
CA VAL A 115 3.28 7.62 -1.23
C VAL A 115 4.19 7.61 -2.46
N ILE A 116 5.44 7.18 -2.31
CA ILE A 116 6.39 7.07 -3.43
C ILE A 116 5.87 6.05 -4.45
N ALA A 117 5.38 4.91 -3.99
CA ALA A 117 4.79 3.88 -4.84
C ALA A 117 3.56 4.39 -5.59
N ALA A 118 2.69 5.16 -4.94
CA ALA A 118 1.53 5.77 -5.57
C ALA A 118 1.92 6.74 -6.68
N LEU A 119 2.93 7.60 -6.45
CA LEU A 119 3.46 8.50 -7.47
C LEU A 119 4.04 7.71 -8.66
N ALA A 120 4.87 6.70 -8.39
CA ALA A 120 5.48 5.87 -9.42
C ALA A 120 4.45 5.11 -10.27
N VAL A 121 3.46 4.47 -9.63
CA VAL A 121 2.38 3.75 -10.33
C VAL A 121 1.52 4.70 -11.14
N SER A 122 1.24 5.89 -10.62
CA SER A 122 0.44 6.91 -11.33
C SER A 122 1.13 7.39 -12.60
N LEU A 123 2.45 7.65 -12.53
CA LEU A 123 3.25 7.99 -13.71
C LEU A 123 3.30 6.84 -14.72
N LEU A 124 3.44 5.60 -14.25
CA LEU A 124 3.55 4.42 -15.11
C LEU A 124 2.22 4.09 -15.82
N MET A 125 1.08 4.34 -15.17
CA MET A 125 -0.23 3.97 -15.69
C MET A 125 -0.89 5.01 -16.60
N MET A 126 -0.44 6.27 -16.52
CA MET A 126 -0.93 7.38 -17.32
C MET A 126 -0.80 7.09 -18.82
N THR A 127 -1.86 7.32 -19.59
CA THR A 127 -1.87 7.05 -21.03
C THR A 127 -1.63 8.29 -21.90
N ASP A 128 -1.89 9.50 -21.39
CA ASP A 128 -1.63 10.74 -22.11
C ASP A 128 -0.61 11.60 -21.35
N SER A 129 0.66 11.55 -21.76
CA SER A 129 1.76 12.28 -21.10
C SER A 129 1.73 13.80 -21.31
N ARG A 130 0.91 14.31 -22.24
CA ARG A 130 0.84 15.74 -22.55
C ARG A 130 -0.14 16.49 -21.66
N ARG A 131 -1.00 15.78 -20.92
CA ARG A 131 -2.13 16.35 -20.18
C ARG A 131 -2.26 15.70 -18.82
N VAL A 132 -1.95 16.46 -17.78
CA VAL A 132 -2.04 15.98 -16.40
C VAL A 132 -3.50 15.78 -15.96
N ASP A 133 -4.48 16.43 -16.64
CA ASP A 133 -5.90 16.42 -16.19
C ASP A 133 -7.00 16.61 -17.28
N THR A 134 -6.70 16.58 -18.59
CA THR A 134 -7.74 16.86 -19.62
C THR A 134 -8.23 15.59 -20.32
N LYS A 135 -9.47 15.15 -20.02
CA LYS A 135 -10.16 14.06 -20.75
C LYS A 135 -10.56 14.51 -22.16
N GLN A 136 -10.31 13.68 -23.18
CA GLN A 136 -10.94 13.83 -24.49
C GLN A 136 -12.35 13.26 -24.44
N SER A 137 -13.34 14.10 -24.75
CA SER A 137 -14.71 13.68 -25.09
C SER A 137 -14.77 13.23 -26.54
#